data_AF-S2EQU3-F1
#
_entry.id   AF-S2EQU3-F1
#
_cell.length_a   1.000
_cell.length_b   1.000
_cell.length_c   1.000
_cell.angle_alpha   90.00
_cell.angle_beta   90.00
_cell.angle_gamma   90.00
#
_symmetry.space_group_name_H-M   'P 1'
#
loop_
_entity.id
_entity.type
_entity.pdbx_description
1 polymer ?
#
loop_
_entity_poly.entity_id
_entity_poly.type
_entity_poly.pdbx_seq_one_letter_code
_entity_poly.pdbx_strand_id
1 'polypeptide(L)'
;DGCPDVVSETMTTYKAPDADGDGIPDIKDACPNEPENFNGYLDWDGCPDTLGAESSISTLADSDKDGIPDKYDSCPSAPETWNKYKDTDGCPDTSPEQQRFLHDDDLDGILNDADKCPLVPEDYVGVIDGCPES
;
A
#
# COMPACT_ATOMS: atom_id res chain seq x y z
N ASP A 1 -56.60 31.81 41.47
CA ASP A 1 -55.17 31.90 41.82
C ASP A 1 -54.44 30.73 41.19
N GLY A 2 -53.81 30.79 40.02
CA GLY A 2 -53.23 31.93 39.31
C GLY A 2 -51.70 31.82 39.38
N CYS A 3 -51.06 31.31 38.32
CA CYS A 3 -49.70 31.66 37.88
C CYS A 3 -49.52 31.24 36.40
N PRO A 4 -48.71 31.98 35.63
CA PRO A 4 -49.15 32.53 34.33
C PRO A 4 -48.57 31.85 33.07
N ASP A 5 -49.38 31.83 31.99
CA ASP A 5 -48.99 31.45 30.62
C ASP A 5 -48.29 32.60 29.87
N VAL A 6 -47.25 33.20 30.45
CA VAL A 6 -46.45 34.21 29.73
C VAL A 6 -45.16 33.58 29.22
N VAL A 7 -45.18 33.19 27.95
CA VAL A 7 -43.95 32.97 27.18
C VAL A 7 -43.36 34.35 26.94
N SER A 8 -42.50 34.80 27.87
CA SER A 8 -41.75 36.04 27.67
C SER A 8 -40.85 35.84 26.45
N GLU A 9 -41.14 36.59 25.40
CA GLU A 9 -40.31 36.75 24.21
C GLU A 9 -38.98 37.41 24.60
N THR A 10 -38.13 36.67 25.28
CA THR A 10 -36.69 36.89 25.20
C THR A 10 -36.16 35.78 24.31
N MET A 11 -35.90 36.14 23.05
CA MET A 11 -34.97 35.43 22.18
C MET A 11 -33.56 35.48 22.80
N THR A 12 -33.38 34.89 23.98
CA THR A 12 -32.06 34.45 24.42
C THR A 12 -31.72 33.33 23.47
N THR A 13 -30.94 33.66 22.44
CA THR A 13 -30.20 32.68 21.66
C THR A 13 -29.37 31.88 22.65
N TYR A 14 -29.91 30.77 23.13
CA TYR A 14 -29.19 29.85 23.98
C TYR A 14 -28.04 29.30 23.12
N LYS A 15 -26.86 29.90 23.26
CA LYS A 15 -25.64 29.37 22.66
C LYS A 15 -25.23 28.20 23.53
N ALA A 16 -25.22 27.00 22.94
CA ALA A 16 -24.69 25.82 23.61
C ALA A 16 -23.21 26.05 23.97
N PRO A 17 -22.72 25.45 25.08
CA PRO A 17 -21.30 25.40 25.39
C PRO A 17 -20.47 24.85 24.23
N ASP A 18 -19.28 25.40 24.08
CA ASP A 18 -18.32 25.24 22.98
C ASP A 18 -16.97 25.65 23.59
N ALA A 19 -16.31 24.68 24.23
CA ALA A 19 -15.25 24.92 25.21
C ALA A 19 -13.89 25.23 24.58
N ASP A 20 -13.60 24.68 23.41
CA ASP A 20 -12.40 25.02 22.61
C ASP A 20 -12.68 26.07 21.52
N GLY A 21 -13.95 26.38 21.24
CA GLY A 21 -14.34 27.50 20.39
C GLY A 21 -14.23 27.20 18.90
N ASP A 22 -14.28 25.93 18.50
CA ASP A 22 -14.24 25.53 17.10
C ASP A 22 -15.60 25.67 16.38
N GLY A 23 -16.68 25.93 17.14
CA GLY A 23 -18.03 26.13 16.63
C GLY A 23 -18.91 24.89 16.63
N ILE A 24 -18.40 23.75 17.10
CA ILE A 24 -19.13 22.52 17.37
C ILE A 24 -19.50 22.51 18.87
N PRO A 25 -20.79 22.41 19.23
CA PRO A 25 -21.15 22.40 20.65
C PRO A 25 -20.61 21.17 21.38
N ASP A 26 -20.20 21.31 22.65
CA ASP A 26 -19.64 20.25 23.50
C ASP A 26 -20.46 18.94 23.51
N ILE A 27 -21.77 19.03 23.26
CA ILE A 27 -22.68 17.87 23.21
C ILE A 27 -22.59 17.05 21.92
N LYS A 28 -21.93 17.58 20.89
CA LYS A 28 -21.71 17.00 19.56
C LYS A 28 -20.23 16.84 19.23
N ASP A 29 -19.38 17.44 20.04
CA ASP A 29 -17.94 17.43 19.93
C ASP A 29 -17.37 16.16 20.62
N ALA A 30 -16.62 15.36 19.86
CA ALA A 30 -15.94 14.18 20.36
C ALA A 30 -14.62 14.52 21.09
N CYS A 31 -14.06 15.70 20.86
CA CYS A 31 -12.86 16.24 21.49
C CYS A 31 -13.09 17.63 22.11
N PRO A 32 -13.92 17.80 23.18
CA PRO A 32 -14.40 19.10 23.70
C PRO A 32 -13.36 20.09 24.25
N ASN A 33 -12.07 19.81 24.14
CA ASN A 33 -11.01 20.72 24.56
C ASN A 33 -9.90 20.81 23.50
N GLU A 34 -10.12 20.26 22.31
CA GLU A 34 -9.18 20.24 21.20
C GLU A 34 -9.90 20.73 19.94
N PRO A 35 -9.63 21.95 19.47
CA PRO A 35 -10.41 22.53 18.41
C PRO A 35 -10.21 21.79 17.08
N GLU A 36 -11.32 21.57 16.37
CA GLU A 36 -11.35 21.12 14.98
C GLU A 36 -10.47 22.01 14.06
N ASN A 37 -9.81 21.41 13.07
CA ASN A 37 -8.93 22.09 12.11
C ASN A 37 -9.53 22.28 10.71
N PHE A 38 -10.78 21.84 10.47
CA PHE A 38 -11.58 22.07 9.27
C PHE A 38 -10.79 21.85 7.97
N ASN A 39 -10.14 20.68 7.88
CA ASN A 39 -9.26 20.32 6.77
C ASN A 39 -9.98 19.58 5.63
N GLY A 40 -11.30 19.38 5.73
CA GLY A 40 -12.12 18.66 4.76
C GLY A 40 -12.27 17.17 5.03
N TYR A 41 -11.80 16.68 6.19
CA TYR A 41 -11.93 15.32 6.65
C TYR A 41 -12.53 15.31 8.04
N LEU A 42 -13.67 14.66 8.19
CA LEU A 42 -14.41 14.51 9.44
C LEU A 42 -14.69 15.80 10.25
N ASP A 43 -14.62 16.99 9.62
CA ASP A 43 -14.95 18.34 10.13
C ASP A 43 -16.26 18.53 10.95
N TRP A 44 -17.07 17.49 11.13
CA TRP A 44 -18.30 17.49 11.91
C TRP A 44 -18.17 16.81 13.28
N ASP A 45 -17.06 16.13 13.57
CA ASP A 45 -16.90 15.36 14.80
C ASP A 45 -16.21 16.13 15.94
N GLY A 46 -15.59 17.28 15.66
CA GLY A 46 -14.98 18.16 16.66
C GLY A 46 -13.55 17.78 17.01
N CYS A 47 -12.93 16.86 16.28
CA CYS A 47 -11.58 16.41 16.59
C CYS A 47 -10.58 16.89 15.54
N PRO A 48 -9.37 17.34 15.92
CA PRO A 48 -8.36 17.73 14.95
C PRO A 48 -7.87 16.52 14.15
N ASP A 49 -8.30 16.44 12.89
CA ASP A 49 -7.89 15.36 12.02
C ASP A 49 -6.57 15.61 11.30
N THR A 50 -5.95 14.51 10.87
CA THR A 50 -4.88 14.56 9.88
C THR A 50 -5.34 13.81 8.64
N LEU A 51 -5.29 14.46 7.48
CA LEU A 51 -5.46 13.77 6.20
C LEU A 51 -4.48 12.59 6.16
N GLY A 52 -5.01 11.37 6.21
CA GLY A 52 -4.22 10.16 6.07
C GLY A 52 -3.41 10.27 4.79
N ALA A 53 -2.08 10.20 4.92
CA ALA A 53 -1.05 10.44 3.90
C ALA A 53 -1.61 10.74 2.50
N GLU A 54 -1.51 12.01 2.08
CA GLU A 54 -1.58 12.45 0.69
C GLU A 54 -1.09 11.30 -0.20
N SER A 55 -2.00 10.75 -1.01
CA SER A 55 -1.73 9.52 -1.75
C SER A 55 -0.39 9.67 -2.47
N SER A 56 0.57 8.79 -2.17
CA SER A 56 1.84 8.70 -2.90
C SER A 56 1.66 8.33 -4.37
N ILE A 57 0.42 8.30 -4.88
CA ILE A 57 0.11 8.32 -6.30
C ILE A 57 0.76 9.57 -6.89
N SER A 58 1.95 9.32 -7.42
CA SER A 58 2.62 10.21 -8.35
C SER A 58 1.59 10.67 -9.38
N THR A 59 1.44 11.97 -9.57
CA THR A 59 0.59 12.54 -10.63
C THR A 59 1.13 12.27 -12.04
N LEU A 60 2.25 11.55 -12.12
CA LEU A 60 2.86 11.09 -13.35
C LEU A 60 2.18 9.81 -13.82
N ALA A 61 2.15 9.61 -15.13
CA ALA A 61 1.69 8.36 -15.71
C ALA A 61 2.58 7.20 -15.23
N ASP A 62 1.93 6.09 -14.92
CA ASP A 62 2.50 4.80 -14.53
C ASP A 62 1.58 3.75 -15.19
N SER A 63 2.02 3.28 -16.35
CA SER A 63 1.19 2.58 -17.32
C SER A 63 0.98 1.10 -16.96
N ASP A 64 1.95 0.47 -16.30
CA ASP A 64 1.86 -0.91 -15.81
C ASP A 64 1.66 -1.03 -14.30
N LYS A 65 1.73 0.09 -13.57
CA LYS A 65 1.35 0.24 -12.15
C LYS A 65 2.27 -0.51 -11.21
N ASP A 66 3.57 -0.54 -11.54
CA ASP A 66 4.59 -1.11 -10.67
C ASP A 66 5.09 -0.11 -9.60
N GLY A 67 4.66 1.17 -9.69
CA GLY A 67 5.03 2.24 -8.77
C GLY A 67 6.18 3.12 -9.26
N ILE A 68 6.76 2.84 -10.43
CA ILE A 68 7.79 3.63 -11.09
C ILE A 68 7.12 4.43 -12.22
N PRO A 69 7.16 5.77 -12.18
CA PRO A 69 6.55 6.57 -13.25
C PRO A 69 7.15 6.26 -14.63
N ASP A 70 6.33 6.27 -15.70
CA ASP A 70 6.71 6.00 -17.10
C ASP A 70 7.95 6.76 -17.57
N LYS A 71 8.20 7.95 -17.00
CA LYS A 71 9.35 8.80 -17.34
C LYS A 71 10.68 8.34 -16.72
N TYR A 72 10.62 7.47 -15.72
CA TYR A 72 11.74 6.87 -14.99
C TYR A 72 11.82 5.36 -15.17
N ASP A 73 10.77 4.77 -15.75
CA ASP A 73 10.66 3.37 -16.08
C ASP A 73 11.32 3.07 -17.44
N SER A 74 12.22 2.09 -17.46
CA SER A 74 12.87 1.62 -18.69
C SER A 74 11.97 0.68 -19.50
N CYS A 75 10.95 0.09 -18.87
CA CYS A 75 9.95 -0.79 -19.44
C CYS A 75 8.50 -0.35 -19.11
N PRO A 76 8.00 0.81 -19.60
CA PRO A 76 6.70 1.43 -19.22
C PRO A 76 5.40 0.65 -19.49
N SER A 77 5.47 -0.62 -19.82
CA SER A 77 4.30 -1.46 -20.12
C SER A 77 4.44 -2.86 -19.54
N ALA A 78 5.53 -3.12 -18.82
CA ALA A 78 5.88 -4.40 -18.27
C ALA A 78 6.37 -4.16 -16.83
N PRO A 79 5.57 -4.56 -15.83
CA PRO A 79 5.83 -4.16 -14.45
C PRO A 79 7.11 -4.79 -13.91
N GLU A 80 7.84 -4.03 -13.10
CA GLU A 80 9.02 -4.46 -12.34
C GLU A 80 8.79 -5.77 -11.55
N THR A 81 9.86 -6.58 -11.48
CA THR A 81 9.91 -7.79 -10.66
C THR A 81 10.80 -7.57 -9.45
N TRP A 82 10.18 -7.24 -8.31
CA TRP A 82 10.84 -7.01 -7.02
C TRP A 82 11.55 -8.25 -6.45
N ASN A 83 12.76 -8.53 -6.93
CA ASN A 83 13.54 -9.73 -6.62
C ASN A 83 14.96 -9.40 -6.09
N LYS A 84 15.21 -8.15 -5.71
CA LYS A 84 16.51 -7.60 -5.26
C LYS A 84 17.57 -7.51 -6.36
N TYR A 85 17.16 -7.62 -7.62
CA TYR A 85 18.04 -7.47 -8.76
C TYR A 85 17.44 -6.42 -9.68
N LYS A 86 18.06 -5.23 -9.65
CA LYS A 86 17.68 -4.07 -10.46
C LYS A 86 16.25 -3.55 -10.29
N ASP A 87 15.63 -3.80 -9.13
CA ASP A 87 14.32 -3.29 -8.68
C ASP A 87 14.04 -1.76 -8.79
N THR A 88 14.91 -0.98 -9.42
CA THR A 88 14.76 0.46 -9.63
C THR A 88 14.75 0.86 -11.10
N ASP A 89 14.94 -0.08 -12.03
CA ASP A 89 14.99 0.24 -13.47
C ASP A 89 13.62 0.12 -14.16
N GLY A 90 12.63 -0.47 -13.48
CA GLY A 90 11.25 -0.59 -13.95
C GLY A 90 11.04 -1.79 -14.87
N CYS A 91 12.03 -2.66 -15.02
CA CYS A 91 11.95 -3.78 -15.94
C CYS A 91 11.79 -5.13 -15.23
N PRO A 92 10.99 -6.06 -15.77
CA PRO A 92 10.89 -7.39 -15.23
C PRO A 92 12.19 -8.16 -15.49
N ASP A 93 13.04 -8.26 -14.46
CA ASP A 93 14.28 -9.02 -14.50
C ASP A 93 14.19 -10.33 -13.70
N THR A 94 15.16 -11.22 -13.91
CA THR A 94 15.36 -12.42 -13.09
C THR A 94 16.67 -12.29 -12.32
N SER A 95 16.64 -12.54 -11.01
CA SER A 95 17.87 -12.52 -10.21
C SER A 95 18.81 -13.68 -10.63
N PRO A 96 20.13 -13.53 -10.43
CA PRO A 96 21.08 -14.61 -10.72
C PRO A 96 20.78 -15.92 -10.00
N GLU A 97 20.19 -15.86 -8.80
CA GLU A 97 19.74 -17.07 -8.07
C GLU A 97 18.56 -17.75 -8.77
N GLN A 98 17.60 -16.98 -9.28
CA GLN A 98 16.46 -17.51 -10.04
C GLN A 98 16.88 -18.08 -11.39
N GLN A 99 17.87 -17.47 -12.05
CA GLN A 99 18.39 -17.97 -13.33
C GLN A 99 19.03 -19.35 -13.24
N ARG A 100 19.56 -19.72 -12.08
CA ARG A 100 20.16 -21.04 -11.86
C ARG A 100 19.12 -22.17 -11.95
N PHE A 101 17.90 -21.91 -11.51
CA PHE A 101 16.79 -22.86 -11.55
C PHE A 101 16.03 -22.87 -12.89
N LEU A 102 16.19 -21.83 -13.71
CA LEU A 102 15.58 -21.78 -15.05
C LEU A 102 16.23 -22.78 -16.03
N HIS A 103 17.46 -23.18 -15.75
CA HIS A 103 18.26 -24.03 -16.63
C HIS A 103 18.60 -25.36 -15.98
N ASP A 104 17.85 -25.78 -14.95
CA ASP A 104 18.02 -27.01 -14.17
C ASP A 104 16.61 -27.47 -13.79
N ASP A 105 15.93 -28.12 -14.74
CA ASP A 105 14.50 -28.37 -14.71
C ASP A 105 14.10 -29.38 -13.62
N ASP A 106 15.01 -30.28 -13.23
CA ASP A 106 14.78 -31.30 -12.22
C ASP A 106 15.50 -31.04 -10.88
N LEU A 107 16.28 -29.96 -10.81
CA LEU A 107 16.94 -29.42 -9.62
C LEU A 107 17.98 -30.36 -9.03
N ASP A 108 18.58 -31.22 -9.85
CA ASP A 108 19.66 -32.09 -9.43
C ASP A 108 21.02 -31.38 -9.36
N GLY A 109 21.13 -30.15 -9.90
CA GLY A 109 22.34 -29.33 -9.89
C GLY A 109 23.17 -29.41 -11.17
N ILE A 110 22.71 -30.14 -12.19
CA ILE A 110 23.28 -30.23 -13.53
C ILE A 110 22.38 -29.41 -14.46
N LEU A 111 22.97 -28.48 -15.21
CA LEU A 111 22.17 -27.64 -16.09
C LEU A 111 21.62 -28.47 -17.26
N ASN A 112 20.40 -28.19 -17.71
CA ASN A 112 19.71 -28.84 -18.85
C ASN A 112 20.62 -29.02 -20.09
N ASP A 113 21.51 -28.07 -20.39
CA ASP A 113 22.45 -28.13 -21.52
C ASP A 113 23.60 -29.13 -21.32
N ALA A 114 23.90 -29.48 -20.07
CA ALA A 114 24.90 -30.46 -19.64
C ALA A 114 24.27 -31.78 -19.14
N ASP A 115 22.95 -31.82 -19.04
CA ASP A 115 22.15 -32.90 -18.48
C ASP A 115 21.60 -33.81 -19.60
N LYS A 116 21.86 -35.12 -19.51
CA LYS A 116 21.34 -36.10 -20.47
C LYS A 116 19.89 -36.51 -20.21
N CYS A 117 19.37 -36.33 -19.00
CA CYS A 117 17.98 -36.55 -18.64
C CYS A 117 17.39 -35.32 -17.92
N PRO A 118 17.16 -34.18 -18.60
CA PRO A 118 16.80 -32.88 -17.99
C PRO A 118 15.54 -32.83 -17.12
N LEU A 119 14.78 -33.91 -16.98
CA LEU A 119 13.54 -33.98 -16.21
C LEU A 119 13.59 -35.09 -15.15
N VAL A 120 14.74 -35.74 -14.96
CA VAL A 120 14.91 -36.91 -14.10
C VAL A 120 16.21 -36.76 -13.30
N PRO A 121 16.10 -36.45 -12.00
CA PRO A 121 17.27 -36.13 -11.19
C PRO A 121 18.31 -37.26 -11.17
N GLU A 122 19.57 -36.88 -11.33
CA GLU A 122 20.74 -37.67 -11.05
C GLU A 122 20.69 -38.24 -9.62
N ASP A 123 21.05 -39.52 -9.47
CA ASP A 123 21.08 -40.19 -8.16
C ASP A 123 22.47 -40.10 -7.50
N TYR A 124 23.43 -39.48 -8.19
CA TYR A 124 24.81 -39.27 -7.77
C TYR A 124 25.57 -40.58 -7.56
N VAL A 125 25.19 -41.62 -8.29
CA VAL A 125 25.87 -42.91 -8.35
C VAL A 125 26.56 -43.02 -9.70
N GLY A 126 27.80 -43.51 -9.73
CA GLY A 126 28.45 -43.78 -11.02
C GLY A 126 28.87 -42.51 -11.79
N VAL A 127 28.44 -42.39 -13.05
CA VAL A 127 28.83 -41.28 -13.91
C VAL A 127 27.87 -40.12 -13.68
N ILE A 128 28.41 -38.95 -13.33
CA ILE A 128 27.59 -37.74 -13.18
C ILE A 128 27.34 -37.16 -14.57
N ASP A 129 26.27 -37.62 -15.23
CA ASP A 129 25.87 -37.15 -16.55
C ASP A 129 24.44 -36.62 -16.63
N GLY A 130 23.77 -36.48 -15.49
CA GLY A 130 22.39 -35.96 -15.39
C GLY A 130 21.35 -37.06 -15.56
N CYS A 131 21.71 -38.32 -15.35
CA CYS A 131 20.77 -39.42 -15.46
C CYS A 131 20.99 -40.41 -14.33
N PRO A 132 19.95 -40.88 -13.64
CA PRO A 132 20.10 -41.93 -12.65
C PRO A 132 20.59 -43.22 -13.31
N GLU A 133 21.51 -43.89 -12.63
CA GLU A 133 22.03 -45.18 -13.09
C GLU A 133 21.00 -46.31 -12.88
N SER A 134 20.96 -47.28 -13.81
CA SER A 134 20.04 -48.42 -13.80
C SER A 134 20.59 -49.68 -13.13
#